data_AF-A0A235G2E5-F1
#
_entry.id   AF-A0A235G2E5-F1
#
_cell.length_a   1.000
_cell.length_b   1.000
_cell.length_c   1.000
_cell.angle_alpha   90.00
_cell.angle_beta   90.00
_cell.angle_gamma   90.00
#
_symmetry.space_group_name_H-M   'P 1'
#
loop_
_entity.id
_entity.type
_entity.pdbx_description
1 polymer ?
#
loop_
_entity_poly.entity_id
_entity_poly.type
_entity_poly.pdbx_seq_one_letter_code
_entity_poly.pdbx_strand_id
1 'polypeptide(L)'
;MWSVPESDTERTEWPVSSPPPWPARVAATLWWHRSTSAGRDLGQRGQTIPITVAMMVDYLDSPVGPYREILASPVLQMPSRRLGPMPRMSVPFIAVDSEASVHGGRTHWQLPKVLARFDGMVLGNMTAQGDGWKVTTDARAKGPRLPIAGALGFAQPERGRGLAIASARLTGRFRYARIDVEPEGPTLPNWLVAGSHRGIVITDGKMRTGPAKHR
;
A
#
# COMPACT_ATOMS: atom_id res chain seq x y z
N MET A 1 -1.89 -4.70 -15.95
CA MET A 1 -0.81 -4.39 -14.98
C MET A 1 -0.51 -5.67 -14.23
N TRP A 2 0.52 -5.76 -13.39
CA TRP A 2 0.63 -6.91 -12.48
C TRP A 2 -0.23 -6.62 -11.25
N SER A 3 -1.22 -7.45 -11.00
CA SER A 3 -2.27 -7.27 -10.00
C SER A 3 -2.84 -8.61 -9.54
N VAL A 4 -3.59 -8.59 -8.44
CA VAL A 4 -4.55 -9.64 -8.07
C VAL A 4 -5.95 -9.27 -8.58
N PRO A 5 -6.92 -10.22 -8.68
CA PRO A 5 -8.27 -9.94 -9.14
C PRO A 5 -8.98 -8.79 -8.39
N GLU A 6 -8.72 -8.64 -7.09
CA GLU A 6 -9.28 -7.57 -6.25
C GLU A 6 -8.80 -6.15 -6.65
N SER A 7 -7.78 -6.05 -7.50
CA SER A 7 -7.23 -4.81 -8.05
C SER A 7 -7.25 -4.79 -9.58
N ASP A 8 -8.14 -5.59 -10.17
CA ASP A 8 -8.47 -5.51 -11.58
C ASP A 8 -9.72 -4.64 -11.80
N THR A 9 -9.72 -3.91 -12.92
CA THR A 9 -10.84 -3.09 -13.35
C THR A 9 -10.83 -2.98 -14.86
N GLU A 10 -12.01 -3.06 -15.47
CA GLU A 10 -12.18 -2.85 -16.91
C GLU A 10 -12.19 -1.36 -17.27
N ARG A 11 -12.42 -0.47 -16.30
CA ARG A 11 -12.43 0.98 -16.54
C ARG A 11 -11.01 1.48 -16.80
N THR A 12 -10.83 2.08 -17.98
CA THR A 12 -9.55 2.61 -18.46
C THR A 12 -9.45 4.12 -18.36
N GLU A 13 -10.58 4.82 -18.32
CA GLU A 13 -10.64 6.28 -18.32
C GLU A 13 -10.83 6.85 -16.91
N TRP A 14 -9.93 7.76 -16.54
CA TRP A 14 -9.87 8.39 -15.22
C TRP A 14 -9.50 9.87 -15.36
N PRO A 15 -9.99 10.77 -14.49
CA PRO A 15 -9.59 12.16 -14.48
C PRO A 15 -8.07 12.30 -14.33
N VAL A 16 -7.46 13.09 -15.21
CA VAL A 16 -6.01 13.30 -15.22
C VAL A 16 -5.59 14.00 -13.92
N SER A 17 -4.56 13.47 -13.28
CA SER A 17 -3.97 14.04 -12.08
C SER A 17 -2.64 14.74 -12.37
N SER A 18 -2.24 15.63 -11.46
CA SER A 18 -0.98 16.37 -11.58
C SER A 18 0.23 15.43 -11.56
N PRO A 19 1.32 15.78 -12.25
CA PRO A 19 2.54 14.96 -12.22
C PRO A 19 3.18 14.93 -10.82
N PRO A 20 4.00 13.90 -10.52
CA PRO A 20 4.82 13.87 -9.31
C PRO A 20 5.83 15.03 -9.26
N PRO A 21 6.32 15.42 -8.06
CA PRO A 21 6.14 14.76 -6.78
C PRO A 21 4.83 15.11 -6.08
N TRP A 22 4.24 14.15 -5.37
CA TRP A 22 3.03 14.38 -4.57
C TRP A 22 3.39 14.54 -3.09
N PRO A 23 3.29 15.75 -2.52
CA PRO A 23 3.27 15.93 -1.08
C PRO A 23 1.93 15.43 -0.52
N ALA A 24 1.92 14.91 0.70
CA ALA A 24 0.70 14.51 1.37
C ALA A 24 0.83 14.62 2.88
N ARG A 25 -0.30 14.83 3.54
CA ARG A 25 -0.46 14.57 4.97
C ARG A 25 -1.23 13.29 5.15
N VAL A 26 -0.76 12.41 6.03
CA VAL A 26 -1.32 11.07 6.20
C VAL A 26 -1.52 10.69 7.66
N ALA A 27 -2.58 9.93 7.91
CA ALA A 27 -2.71 9.03 9.04
C ALA A 27 -2.81 7.60 8.50
N ALA A 28 -2.23 6.61 9.18
CA ALA A 28 -2.19 5.26 8.62
C ALA A 28 -2.16 4.19 9.70
N THR A 29 -2.71 3.02 9.37
CA THR A 29 -2.49 1.77 10.10
C THR A 29 -1.70 0.85 9.20
N LEU A 30 -0.56 0.37 9.68
CA LEU A 30 0.33 -0.54 8.97
C LEU A 30 0.56 -1.79 9.80
N TRP A 31 0.46 -2.96 9.20
CA TRP A 31 0.74 -4.23 9.84
C TRP A 31 1.56 -5.15 8.95
N TRP A 32 2.14 -6.16 9.57
CA TRP A 32 2.94 -7.14 8.85
C TRP A 32 2.83 -8.53 9.49
N HIS A 33 3.04 -9.54 8.65
CA HIS A 33 3.16 -10.94 9.07
C HIS A 33 4.12 -11.69 8.14
N ARG A 34 4.46 -12.93 8.49
CA ARG A 34 5.22 -13.80 7.59
C ARG A 34 4.40 -14.11 6.35
N SER A 35 5.02 -14.06 5.18
CA SER A 35 4.34 -14.41 3.92
C SER A 35 3.88 -15.87 3.93
N THR A 36 2.66 -16.12 3.46
CA THR A 36 2.17 -17.47 3.17
C THR A 36 2.87 -18.05 1.94
N SER A 37 2.63 -19.32 1.61
CA SER A 37 3.05 -19.88 0.31
C SER A 37 2.46 -19.09 -0.86
N ALA A 38 1.13 -18.89 -0.86
CA ALA A 38 0.45 -18.11 -1.90
C ALA A 38 1.01 -16.69 -2.03
N GLY A 39 1.33 -16.02 -0.92
CA GLY A 39 1.98 -14.71 -0.96
C GLY A 39 3.38 -14.74 -1.58
N ARG A 40 4.16 -15.78 -1.32
CA ARG A 40 5.47 -15.96 -1.97
C ARG A 40 5.34 -16.25 -3.46
N ASP A 41 4.33 -17.01 -3.86
CA ASP A 41 4.06 -17.36 -5.26
C ASP A 41 3.57 -16.15 -6.07
N LEU A 42 2.86 -15.21 -5.42
CA LEU A 42 2.55 -13.90 -5.98
C LEU A 42 3.80 -13.03 -6.11
N GLY A 43 4.80 -13.23 -5.26
CA GLY A 43 6.04 -12.47 -5.26
C GLY A 43 6.73 -12.43 -6.62
N GLN A 44 7.32 -11.29 -6.95
CA GLN A 44 8.06 -11.14 -8.21
C GLN A 44 9.32 -12.02 -8.23
N ARG A 45 9.75 -12.41 -9.44
CA ARG A 45 11.00 -13.17 -9.63
C ARG A 45 12.20 -12.38 -9.07
N GLY A 46 12.98 -13.04 -8.21
CA GLY A 46 14.16 -12.46 -7.58
C GLY A 46 14.28 -12.86 -6.12
N GLN A 47 15.27 -12.31 -5.42
CA GLN A 47 15.40 -12.50 -3.97
C GLN A 47 14.37 -11.64 -3.23
N THR A 48 13.63 -12.27 -2.34
CA THR A 48 12.57 -11.62 -1.55
C THR A 48 12.77 -11.88 -0.06
N ILE A 49 12.23 -10.98 0.76
CA ILE A 49 12.05 -11.15 2.20
C ILE A 49 10.62 -11.65 2.40
N PRO A 50 10.40 -12.79 3.08
CA PRO A 50 9.09 -13.41 3.26
C PRO A 50 8.27 -12.69 4.35
N ILE A 51 8.04 -11.39 4.16
CA ILE A 51 7.19 -10.54 4.99
C ILE A 51 6.12 -9.93 4.10
N THR A 52 4.86 -10.17 4.43
CA THR A 52 3.72 -9.44 3.90
C THR A 52 3.56 -8.16 4.69
N VAL A 53 3.41 -7.04 3.99
CA VAL A 53 3.16 -5.73 4.59
C VAL A 53 1.89 -5.16 3.97
N ALA A 54 0.98 -4.70 4.79
CA ALA A 54 -0.25 -4.07 4.36
C ALA A 54 -0.53 -2.81 5.18
N MET A 55 -1.28 -1.89 4.59
CA MET A 55 -1.65 -0.65 5.24
C MET A 55 -2.98 -0.12 4.77
N MET A 56 -3.69 0.52 5.69
CA MET A 56 -4.79 1.45 5.42
C MET A 56 -4.30 2.87 5.71
N VAL A 57 -4.64 3.81 4.84
CA VAL A 57 -4.12 5.17 4.87
C VAL A 57 -5.25 6.16 4.62
N ASP A 58 -5.39 7.14 5.51
CA ASP A 58 -6.12 8.37 5.24
C ASP A 58 -5.12 9.41 4.73
N TYR A 59 -5.22 9.78 3.47
CA TYR A 59 -4.59 10.97 2.92
C TYR A 59 -5.47 12.16 3.28
N LEU A 60 -5.02 12.94 4.26
CA LEU A 60 -5.72 14.11 4.79
C LEU A 60 -5.59 15.32 3.86
N ASP A 61 -4.51 15.36 3.09
CA ASP A 61 -4.22 16.39 2.09
C ASP A 61 -3.32 15.79 1.01
N SER A 62 -3.60 16.12 -0.26
CA SER A 62 -2.80 15.70 -1.42
C SER A 62 -3.16 16.54 -2.66
N PRO A 63 -2.35 16.51 -3.74
CA PRO A 63 -2.67 17.20 -5.00
C PRO A 63 -3.99 16.77 -5.65
N VAL A 64 -4.56 15.62 -5.24
CA VAL A 64 -5.82 15.08 -5.74
C VAL A 64 -6.94 15.13 -4.69
N GLY A 65 -6.78 15.98 -3.67
CA GLY A 65 -7.68 16.09 -2.53
C GLY A 65 -7.46 14.99 -1.47
N PRO A 66 -8.25 15.01 -0.39
CA PRO A 66 -8.23 13.93 0.60
C PRO A 66 -8.82 12.64 0.01
N TYR A 67 -8.26 11.50 0.40
CA TYR A 67 -8.74 10.19 -0.03
C TYR A 67 -8.24 9.10 0.92
N ARG A 68 -8.82 7.91 0.82
CA ARG A 68 -8.43 6.74 1.59
C ARG A 68 -7.84 5.67 0.68
N GLU A 69 -6.93 4.89 1.21
CA GLU A 69 -6.20 3.86 0.47
C GLU A 69 -6.02 2.62 1.32
N ILE A 70 -6.19 1.45 0.70
CA ILE A 70 -5.66 0.19 1.21
C ILE A 70 -4.65 -0.33 0.20
N LEU A 71 -3.52 -0.86 0.67
CA LEU A 71 -2.56 -1.55 -0.17
C LEU A 71 -1.86 -2.66 0.58
N ALA A 72 -1.42 -3.68 -0.16
CA ALA A 72 -0.64 -4.77 0.41
C ALA A 72 0.43 -5.29 -0.55
N SER A 73 1.58 -5.65 0.01
CA SER A 73 2.71 -6.29 -0.65
C SER A 73 2.88 -7.68 -0.06
N PRO A 74 2.73 -8.76 -0.86
CA PRO A 74 2.74 -10.13 -0.32
C PRO A 74 4.13 -10.56 0.16
N VAL A 75 5.19 -9.96 -0.39
CA VAL A 75 6.60 -10.08 0.00
C VAL A 75 7.28 -8.72 -0.12
N LEU A 76 8.49 -8.55 0.45
CA LEU A 76 9.36 -7.42 0.12
C LEU A 76 10.47 -7.87 -0.83
N GLN A 77 10.86 -7.04 -1.78
CA GLN A 77 12.04 -7.29 -2.61
C GLN A 77 13.30 -6.96 -1.83
N MET A 78 14.29 -7.85 -1.89
CA MET A 78 15.59 -7.63 -1.27
C MET A 78 16.33 -6.44 -1.91
N PRO A 79 17.08 -5.65 -1.13
CA PRO A 79 18.03 -4.68 -1.67
C PRO A 79 18.95 -5.32 -2.71
N SER A 80 19.24 -4.60 -3.79
CA SER A 80 20.15 -5.06 -4.84
C SER A 80 20.72 -3.88 -5.62
N ARG A 81 21.73 -4.11 -6.45
CA ARG A 81 22.26 -3.06 -7.34
C ARG A 81 21.19 -2.46 -8.26
N ARG A 82 20.16 -3.24 -8.63
CA ARG A 82 19.05 -2.78 -9.48
C ARG A 82 18.01 -1.98 -8.69
N LEU A 83 17.74 -2.36 -7.45
CA LEU A 83 16.68 -1.79 -6.60
C LEU A 83 17.16 -0.70 -5.63
N GLY A 84 18.46 -0.63 -5.37
CA GLY A 84 19.06 0.24 -4.36
C GLY A 84 19.15 -0.43 -2.98
N PRO A 85 19.50 0.36 -1.94
CA PRO A 85 19.95 -0.16 -0.65
C PRO A 85 18.82 -0.56 0.31
N MET A 86 17.57 -0.22 0.01
CA MET A 86 16.42 -0.47 0.89
C MET A 86 15.48 -1.54 0.30
N PRO A 87 14.85 -2.37 1.13
CA PRO A 87 13.79 -3.26 0.68
C PRO A 87 12.65 -2.48 0.01
N ARG A 88 11.98 -3.10 -0.96
CA ARG A 88 10.87 -2.46 -1.70
C ARG A 88 9.62 -3.30 -1.71
N MET A 89 8.47 -2.64 -1.66
CA MET A 89 7.16 -3.25 -1.83
C MET A 89 6.87 -3.49 -3.30
N SER A 90 6.30 -4.65 -3.59
CA SER A 90 5.63 -4.96 -4.85
C SER A 90 4.16 -5.12 -4.52
N VAL A 91 3.35 -4.18 -4.95
CA VAL A 91 1.96 -4.02 -4.53
C VAL A 91 1.03 -4.49 -5.65
N PRO A 92 0.55 -5.74 -5.64
CA PRO A 92 -0.45 -6.23 -6.60
C PRO A 92 -1.88 -5.91 -6.16
N PHE A 93 -2.09 -5.56 -4.88
CA PHE A 93 -3.37 -5.18 -4.32
C PHE A 93 -3.31 -3.74 -3.80
N ILE A 94 -4.11 -2.86 -4.38
CA ILE A 94 -4.26 -1.47 -3.95
C ILE A 94 -5.60 -0.90 -4.42
N ALA A 95 -6.35 -0.28 -3.52
CA ALA A 95 -7.63 0.35 -3.81
C ALA A 95 -7.79 1.67 -3.08
N VAL A 96 -8.54 2.60 -3.67
CA VAL A 96 -8.72 3.98 -3.19
C VAL A 96 -10.14 4.48 -3.43
N ASP A 97 -10.58 5.54 -2.76
CA ASP A 97 -11.86 6.22 -3.02
C ASP A 97 -11.74 7.48 -3.90
N SER A 98 -10.59 7.69 -4.56
CA SER A 98 -10.33 8.84 -5.43
C SER A 98 -9.94 8.43 -6.86
N GLU A 99 -10.76 8.82 -7.84
CA GLU A 99 -10.50 8.56 -9.26
C GLU A 99 -9.19 9.18 -9.77
N ALA A 100 -8.88 10.40 -9.34
CA ALA A 100 -7.64 11.07 -9.71
C ALA A 100 -6.39 10.38 -9.11
N SER A 101 -6.54 9.78 -7.91
CA SER A 101 -5.51 8.91 -7.33
C SER A 101 -5.35 7.61 -8.13
N VAL A 102 -6.44 7.03 -8.65
CA VAL A 102 -6.38 5.87 -9.57
C VAL A 102 -5.56 6.22 -10.81
N HIS A 103 -5.89 7.31 -11.50
CA HIS A 103 -5.10 7.78 -12.66
C HIS A 103 -3.61 7.92 -12.29
N GLY A 104 -3.31 8.68 -11.24
CA GLY A 104 -1.92 8.98 -10.88
C GLY A 104 -1.12 7.74 -10.51
N GLY A 105 -1.71 6.85 -9.71
CA GLY A 105 -1.15 5.55 -9.34
C GLY A 105 -0.74 4.71 -10.54
N ARG A 106 -1.67 4.57 -11.49
CA ARG A 106 -1.49 3.73 -12.67
C ARG A 106 -0.49 4.34 -13.65
N THR A 107 -0.61 5.65 -13.91
CA THR A 107 0.20 6.36 -14.91
C THR A 107 1.63 6.62 -14.45
N HIS A 108 1.84 7.03 -13.19
CA HIS A 108 3.16 7.49 -12.74
C HIS A 108 3.98 6.44 -11.98
N TRP A 109 3.33 5.40 -11.43
CA TRP A 109 3.99 4.43 -10.55
C TRP A 109 3.70 2.97 -10.87
N GLN A 110 2.95 2.68 -11.94
CA GLN A 110 2.53 1.32 -12.31
C GLN A 110 1.82 0.58 -11.15
N LEU A 111 1.06 1.32 -10.32
CA LEU A 111 0.27 0.75 -9.24
C LEU A 111 -1.12 0.35 -9.76
N PRO A 112 -1.60 -0.89 -9.53
CA PRO A 112 -2.87 -1.36 -10.06
C PRO A 112 -4.06 -0.83 -9.25
N LYS A 113 -4.10 0.48 -9.03
CA LYS A 113 -5.16 1.11 -8.24
C LYS A 113 -6.52 0.87 -8.89
N VAL A 114 -7.51 0.59 -8.05
CA VAL A 114 -8.93 0.52 -8.39
C VAL A 114 -9.74 1.33 -7.38
N LEU A 115 -11.02 1.55 -7.68
CA LEU A 115 -11.94 2.18 -6.74
C LEU A 115 -12.41 1.21 -5.66
N ALA A 116 -12.55 1.70 -4.44
CA ALA A 116 -13.17 1.03 -3.30
C ALA A 116 -13.93 2.05 -2.44
N ARG A 117 -14.81 1.54 -1.59
CA ARG A 117 -15.49 2.28 -0.54
C ARG A 117 -14.78 2.05 0.78
N PHE A 118 -14.77 3.07 1.62
CA PHE A 118 -14.16 3.01 2.94
C PHE A 118 -15.13 3.53 3.99
N ASP A 119 -15.15 2.87 5.15
CA ASP A 119 -15.92 3.28 6.31
C ASP A 119 -15.08 3.16 7.58
N GLY A 120 -15.47 3.92 8.62
CA GLY A 120 -14.77 3.95 9.91
C GLY A 120 -13.56 4.89 9.96
N MET A 121 -12.65 4.61 10.89
CA MET A 121 -11.50 5.43 11.27
C MET A 121 -10.18 4.67 11.09
N VAL A 122 -9.24 5.21 10.31
CA VAL A 122 -7.96 4.52 10.01
C VAL A 122 -7.15 4.13 11.24
N LEU A 123 -7.24 4.87 12.35
CA LEU A 123 -6.50 4.59 13.58
C LEU A 123 -7.25 3.70 14.58
N GLY A 124 -8.41 3.17 14.19
CA GLY A 124 -9.27 2.29 14.98
C GLY A 124 -9.89 1.22 14.08
N ASN A 125 -11.22 1.12 14.09
CA ASN A 125 -11.95 0.22 13.18
C ASN A 125 -12.12 0.88 11.80
N MET A 126 -11.68 0.21 10.74
CA MET A 126 -11.84 0.66 9.35
C MET A 126 -12.13 -0.52 8.44
N THR A 127 -13.04 -0.30 7.50
CA THR A 127 -13.38 -1.27 6.45
C THR A 127 -13.09 -0.66 5.09
N ALA A 128 -12.41 -1.42 4.24
CA ALA A 128 -12.24 -1.16 2.82
C ALA A 128 -13.01 -2.22 2.02
N GLN A 129 -13.80 -1.82 1.02
CA GLN A 129 -14.63 -2.73 0.26
C GLN A 129 -14.62 -2.39 -1.23
N GLY A 130 -14.31 -3.38 -2.06
CA GLY A 130 -14.45 -3.30 -3.51
C GLY A 130 -15.47 -4.31 -4.02
N ASP A 131 -15.37 -4.64 -5.31
CA ASP A 131 -16.24 -5.66 -5.92
C ASP A 131 -15.76 -7.06 -5.52
N GLY A 132 -16.62 -7.81 -4.84
CA GLY A 132 -16.34 -9.19 -4.39
C GLY A 132 -15.28 -9.35 -3.29
N TRP A 133 -14.77 -8.27 -2.70
CA TRP A 133 -13.77 -8.32 -1.63
C TRP A 133 -14.01 -7.26 -0.55
N LYS A 134 -13.52 -7.54 0.66
CA LYS A 134 -13.60 -6.64 1.82
C LYS A 134 -12.42 -6.88 2.74
N VAL A 135 -11.86 -5.83 3.33
CA VAL A 135 -10.86 -5.93 4.39
C VAL A 135 -11.30 -5.06 5.55
N THR A 136 -11.50 -5.67 6.71
CA THR A 136 -11.76 -4.96 7.96
C THR A 136 -10.51 -4.99 8.82
N THR A 137 -10.21 -3.87 9.48
CA THR A 137 -9.16 -3.79 10.49
C THR A 137 -9.68 -3.18 11.78
N ASP A 138 -9.11 -3.59 12.91
CA ASP A 138 -9.26 -2.90 14.20
C ASP A 138 -7.87 -2.66 14.82
N ALA A 139 -7.43 -1.40 14.81
CA ALA A 139 -6.13 -0.99 15.30
C ALA A 139 -6.19 -0.52 16.76
N ARG A 140 -5.41 -1.18 17.61
CA ARG A 140 -5.28 -0.86 19.04
C ARG A 140 -3.86 -0.41 19.36
N ALA A 141 -3.67 0.90 19.38
CA ALA A 141 -2.38 1.52 19.67
C ALA A 141 -1.98 1.37 21.15
N LYS A 142 -0.73 1.00 21.40
CA LYS A 142 -0.17 0.81 22.74
C LYS A 142 1.12 1.60 22.91
N GLY A 143 1.31 2.17 24.10
CA GLY A 143 2.54 2.88 24.47
C GLY A 143 2.65 4.30 23.91
N PRO A 144 3.85 4.91 24.00
CA PRO A 144 4.07 6.33 23.70
C PRO A 144 4.03 6.63 22.19
N ARG A 145 3.89 7.92 21.87
CA ARG A 145 4.04 8.44 20.51
C ARG A 145 5.52 8.75 20.27
N LEU A 146 6.13 8.07 19.30
CA LEU A 146 7.55 8.20 18.97
C LEU A 146 7.72 8.86 17.59
N PRO A 147 8.81 9.61 17.36
CA PRO A 147 9.09 10.17 16.04
C PRO A 147 9.40 9.05 15.04
N ILE A 148 9.00 9.24 13.78
CA ILE A 148 9.38 8.40 12.64
C ILE A 148 9.96 9.27 11.53
N ALA A 149 11.04 8.81 10.93
CA ALA A 149 11.59 9.34 9.69
C ALA A 149 12.11 8.15 8.87
N GLY A 150 11.71 8.08 7.60
CA GLY A 150 12.08 6.95 6.74
C GLY A 150 11.61 7.12 5.31
N ALA A 151 11.77 6.04 4.54
CA ALA A 151 11.27 5.98 3.18
C ALA A 151 10.61 4.63 2.91
N LEU A 152 9.51 4.66 2.18
CA LEU A 152 8.85 3.49 1.63
C LEU A 152 9.21 3.38 0.14
N GLY A 153 9.78 2.25 -0.26
CA GLY A 153 10.14 1.99 -1.65
C GLY A 153 9.12 1.11 -2.35
N PHE A 154 8.81 1.42 -3.60
CA PHE A 154 8.01 0.59 -4.49
C PHE A 154 8.86 0.09 -5.65
N ALA A 155 8.60 -1.13 -6.09
CA ALA A 155 9.16 -1.75 -7.28
C ALA A 155 8.06 -2.53 -8.00
N GLN A 156 7.54 -1.92 -9.06
CA GLN A 156 6.43 -2.46 -9.86
C GLN A 156 6.93 -2.93 -11.23
N PRO A 157 6.40 -4.02 -11.78
CA PRO A 157 6.82 -4.53 -13.07
C PRO A 157 6.15 -3.73 -14.18
N GLU A 158 6.92 -3.40 -15.22
CA GLU A 158 6.45 -2.69 -16.39
C GLU A 158 6.27 -3.65 -17.58
N ARG A 159 5.31 -3.37 -18.46
CA ARG A 159 5.12 -4.13 -19.70
C ARG A 159 6.40 -3.99 -20.55
N GLY A 160 7.19 -5.06 -20.66
CA GLY A 160 8.47 -5.04 -21.39
C GLY A 160 9.73 -5.48 -20.62
N ARG A 161 9.59 -5.98 -19.37
CA ARG A 161 10.63 -6.53 -18.47
C ARG A 161 11.42 -5.52 -17.62
N GLY A 162 10.97 -4.26 -17.59
CA GLY A 162 11.49 -3.25 -16.69
C GLY A 162 10.82 -3.23 -15.32
N LEU A 163 11.37 -2.43 -14.40
CA LEU A 163 10.78 -2.07 -13.12
C LEU A 163 10.58 -0.55 -13.05
N ALA A 164 9.36 -0.14 -12.67
CA ALA A 164 9.09 1.20 -12.19
C ALA A 164 9.45 1.28 -10.70
N ILE A 165 10.49 2.04 -10.38
CA ILE A 165 11.03 2.16 -9.03
C ILE A 165 10.72 3.55 -8.49
N ALA A 166 9.97 3.61 -7.39
CA ALA A 166 9.59 4.86 -6.76
C ALA A 166 9.82 4.84 -5.26
N SER A 167 9.89 6.00 -4.63
CA SER A 167 10.06 6.11 -3.18
C SER A 167 9.23 7.25 -2.63
N ALA A 168 8.56 6.97 -1.52
CA ALA A 168 7.89 7.96 -0.68
C ALA A 168 8.76 8.21 0.54
N ARG A 169 9.07 9.47 0.84
CA ARG A 169 9.72 9.85 2.11
C ARG A 169 8.64 10.19 3.11
N LEU A 170 8.77 9.72 4.34
CA LEU A 170 7.83 9.92 5.43
C LEU A 170 8.56 10.50 6.65
N THR A 171 8.00 11.54 7.24
CA THR A 171 8.33 11.99 8.60
C THR A 171 7.05 12.15 9.41
N GLY A 172 7.11 12.00 10.73
CA GLY A 172 5.92 12.13 11.56
C GLY A 172 6.04 11.50 12.93
N ARG A 173 4.90 11.02 13.45
CA ARG A 173 4.82 10.29 14.72
C ARG A 173 4.02 9.01 14.60
N PHE A 174 4.53 7.94 15.19
CA PHE A 174 3.87 6.64 15.24
C PHE A 174 3.69 6.13 16.67
N ARG A 175 2.81 5.13 16.81
CA ARG A 175 2.70 4.28 18.00
C ARG A 175 2.75 2.83 17.57
N TYR A 176 3.30 1.97 18.40
CA TYR A 176 3.10 0.53 18.22
C TYR A 176 1.61 0.19 18.34
N ALA A 177 1.14 -0.81 17.60
CA ALA A 177 -0.24 -1.26 17.64
C ALA A 177 -0.36 -2.78 17.45
N ARG A 178 -1.47 -3.31 17.98
CA ARG A 178 -2.02 -4.61 17.58
C ARG A 178 -3.15 -4.33 16.58
N ILE A 179 -3.14 -5.02 15.43
CA ILE A 179 -4.14 -4.82 14.38
C ILE A 179 -4.83 -6.16 14.15
N ASP A 180 -6.12 -6.23 14.43
CA ASP A 180 -6.92 -7.37 13.98
C ASP A 180 -7.36 -7.15 12.54
N VAL A 181 -7.28 -8.19 11.71
CA VAL A 181 -7.49 -8.10 10.26
C VAL A 181 -8.41 -9.22 9.83
N GLU A 182 -9.43 -8.87 9.06
CA GLU A 182 -10.40 -9.81 8.47
C GLU A 182 -10.48 -9.53 6.96
N PRO A 183 -9.71 -10.28 6.15
CA PRO A 183 -9.79 -10.20 4.71
C PRO A 183 -10.81 -11.19 4.15
N GLU A 184 -11.61 -10.73 3.20
CA GLU A 184 -12.55 -11.48 2.39
C GLU A 184 -12.24 -11.18 0.92
N GLY A 185 -12.34 -12.19 0.06
CA GLY A 185 -12.18 -12.02 -1.38
C GLY A 185 -11.69 -13.29 -2.07
N PRO A 186 -11.58 -13.28 -3.41
CA PRO A 186 -11.17 -14.43 -4.20
C PRO A 186 -9.76 -14.94 -3.86
N THR A 187 -8.82 -14.04 -3.60
CA THR A 187 -7.41 -14.37 -3.35
C THR A 187 -6.89 -13.82 -2.02
N LEU A 188 -7.40 -12.69 -1.54
CA LEU A 188 -6.90 -12.02 -0.32
C LEU A 188 -6.73 -12.97 0.87
N PRO A 189 -7.71 -13.82 1.26
CA PRO A 189 -7.56 -14.69 2.44
C PRO A 189 -6.40 -15.68 2.35
N ASN A 190 -5.92 -16.00 1.14
CA ASN A 190 -4.83 -16.96 0.93
C ASN A 190 -3.45 -16.37 1.24
N TRP A 191 -3.31 -15.04 1.23
CA TRP A 191 -2.00 -14.39 1.37
C TRP A 191 -1.97 -13.18 2.30
N LEU A 192 -3.08 -12.48 2.50
CA LEU A 192 -3.27 -11.52 3.58
C LEU A 192 -3.90 -12.28 4.74
N VAL A 193 -3.11 -12.59 5.77
CA VAL A 193 -3.52 -13.52 6.82
C VAL A 193 -4.53 -12.86 7.75
N ALA A 194 -5.66 -13.53 8.01
CA ALA A 194 -6.64 -13.10 9.00
C ALA A 194 -6.10 -13.22 10.44
N GLY A 195 -6.67 -12.44 11.35
CA GLY A 195 -6.36 -12.46 12.77
C GLY A 195 -5.48 -11.29 13.21
N SER A 196 -4.80 -11.48 14.33
CA SER A 196 -4.17 -10.39 15.06
C SER A 196 -2.69 -10.25 14.71
N HIS A 197 -2.27 -9.07 14.25
CA HIS A 197 -0.92 -8.76 13.72
C HIS A 197 -0.19 -7.67 14.51
N ARG A 198 1.14 -7.66 14.39
CA ARG A 198 1.94 -6.55 14.91
C ARG A 198 1.91 -5.45 13.87
N GLY A 199 1.90 -4.22 14.34
CA GLY A 199 1.92 -3.08 13.44
C GLY A 199 2.24 -1.79 14.15
N ILE A 200 2.01 -0.71 13.41
CA ILE A 200 2.10 0.66 13.90
C ILE A 200 0.90 1.45 13.39
N VAL A 201 0.56 2.49 14.13
CA VAL A 201 -0.30 3.56 13.63
C VAL A 201 0.51 4.83 13.48
N ILE A 202 0.42 5.47 12.32
CA ILE A 202 0.97 6.80 12.04
C ILE A 202 -0.12 7.80 12.36
N THR A 203 0.10 8.59 13.42
CA THR A 203 -0.91 9.52 13.96
C THR A 203 -0.88 10.90 13.30
N ASP A 204 0.25 11.26 12.69
CA ASP A 204 0.47 12.47 11.91
C ASP A 204 1.73 12.25 11.09
N GLY A 205 1.58 12.19 9.77
CA GLY A 205 2.66 11.93 8.82
C GLY A 205 2.67 12.99 7.72
N LYS A 206 3.87 13.42 7.35
CA LYS A 206 4.13 14.16 6.11
C LYS A 206 4.84 13.23 5.15
N MET A 207 4.24 12.99 4.00
CA MET A 207 4.76 12.11 2.98
C MET A 207 5.06 12.91 1.71
N ARG A 208 6.09 12.49 0.96
CA ARG A 208 6.35 12.99 -0.39
C ARG A 208 6.76 11.85 -1.31
N THR A 209 5.94 11.56 -2.31
CA THR A 209 6.19 10.53 -3.31
C THR A 209 6.83 11.15 -4.54
N GLY A 210 8.06 10.73 -4.86
CA GLY A 210 8.79 11.19 -6.03
C GLY A 210 8.37 10.50 -7.34
N PRO A 211 8.87 10.97 -8.49
CA PRO A 211 8.66 10.29 -9.77
C PRO A 211 9.25 8.88 -9.75
N ALA A 212 8.65 7.96 -10.51
CA ALA A 212 9.24 6.65 -10.76
C ALA A 212 10.48 6.76 -11.66
N LYS A 213 11.43 5.87 -11.44
CA LYS A 213 12.57 5.62 -12.33
C LYS A 213 12.33 4.29 -13.02
N HIS A 214 12.41 4.27 -14.34
CA HIS A 214 12.21 3.08 -15.17
C HIS A 214 13.56 2.41 -15.41
N ARG A 215 13.70 1.11 -15.08
CA ARG A 215 14.96 0.35 -15.10
C ARG A 215 14.79 -1.09 -15.61
#